data_AF-A0A928RI50-F1
#
_entry.id   AF-A0A928RI50-F1
#
_cell.length_a   1.000
_cell.length_b   1.000
_cell.length_c   1.000
_cell.angle_alpha   90.00
_cell.angle_beta   90.00
_cell.angle_gamma   90.00
#
_symmetry.space_group_name_H-M   'P 1'
#
loop_
_entity.id
_entity.type
_entity.pdbx_description
1 polymer ?
#
loop_
_entity_poly.entity_id
_entity_poly.type
_entity_poly.pdbx_seq_one_letter_code
_entity_poly.pdbx_strand_id
1 'polypeptide(L)'
;MTEFKFTKQTFPKVIGDALRLADTFKEGKEYVLTIKQEMKKRSNDANAYYWTLLDKLTEKMKLPKEEIYKMHIRNIGGNNQVVCVVNDALDKLISGWHHNGIGWVTDVFDSKLEGCTNVILYYGSSTYNTKQMSDLINLAVEDCRALNIETLPPYEIEKLIMMQEKGK
;
A
#
# COMPACT_ATOMS: atom_id res chain seq x y z
N MET A 1 19.12 -13.40 -10.31
CA MET A 1 18.86 -13.93 -8.95
C MET A 1 18.08 -15.22 -9.14
N THR A 2 18.65 -16.36 -8.78
CA THR A 2 17.98 -17.65 -8.92
C THR A 2 17.19 -17.91 -7.65
N GLU A 3 15.87 -18.05 -7.75
CA GLU A 3 14.99 -18.34 -6.61
C GLU A 3 14.54 -19.79 -6.66
N PHE A 4 14.66 -20.49 -5.53
CA PHE A 4 14.18 -21.86 -5.37
C PHE A 4 12.95 -21.88 -4.46
N LYS A 5 11.79 -22.27 -4.99
CA LYS A 5 10.57 -22.46 -4.20
C LYS A 5 10.48 -23.89 -3.69
N PHE A 6 10.21 -24.07 -2.40
CA PHE A 6 10.08 -25.39 -1.80
C PHE A 6 9.14 -25.41 -0.59
N THR A 7 8.56 -26.58 -0.33
CA THR A 7 7.98 -26.94 0.96
C THR A 7 8.98 -27.78 1.76
N LYS A 8 8.66 -28.08 3.03
CA LYS A 8 9.46 -28.97 3.88
C LYS A 8 9.74 -30.33 3.22
N GLN A 9 8.78 -30.87 2.47
CA GLN A 9 8.96 -32.17 1.80
C GLN A 9 9.86 -32.09 0.56
N THR A 10 9.86 -30.97 -0.16
CA THR A 10 10.64 -30.79 -1.39
C THR A 10 12.02 -30.19 -1.16
N PHE A 11 12.34 -29.76 0.07
CA PHE A 11 13.62 -29.14 0.40
C PHE A 11 14.86 -29.98 0.02
N PRO A 12 14.89 -31.32 0.22
CA PRO A 12 16.05 -32.13 -0.19
C PRO A 12 16.38 -32.04 -1.68
N LYS A 13 15.35 -31.87 -2.53
CA LYS A 13 15.54 -31.69 -3.98
C LYS A 13 16.20 -30.36 -4.30
N VAL A 14 15.81 -29.29 -3.60
CA VAL A 14 16.38 -27.96 -3.77
C VAL A 14 17.85 -27.90 -3.35
N ILE A 15 18.27 -28.65 -2.33
CA ILE A 15 19.70 -28.75 -1.98
C ILE A 15 20.50 -29.30 -3.16
N GLY A 16 20.01 -30.36 -3.81
CA GLY A 16 20.67 -30.94 -4.98
C GLY A 16 20.80 -29.95 -6.14
N ASP A 17 19.75 -29.17 -6.41
CA ASP A 17 19.76 -28.16 -7.46
C ASP A 17 20.66 -26.96 -7.12
N ALA A 18 20.70 -26.55 -5.84
CA ALA A 18 21.58 -25.49 -5.36
C ALA A 18 23.07 -25.88 -5.41
N LEU A 19 23.40 -27.15 -5.14
CA LEU A 19 24.75 -27.67 -5.28
C LEU A 19 25.23 -27.63 -6.73
N ARG A 20 24.40 -28.06 -7.68
CA ARG A 20 24.74 -27.96 -9.12
C ARG A 20 24.92 -26.51 -9.57
N LEU A 21 24.17 -25.58 -8.98
CA LEU A 21 24.34 -24.15 -9.26
C LEU A 21 25.67 -23.62 -8.71
N ALA A 22 26.10 -24.09 -7.54
CA ALA A 22 27.35 -23.68 -6.91
C ALA A 22 28.57 -24.01 -7.78
N ASP A 23 28.53 -25.12 -8.54
CA ASP A 23 29.60 -25.49 -9.48
C ASP A 23 29.82 -24.46 -10.61
N THR A 24 28.85 -23.56 -10.83
CA THR A 24 28.95 -22.49 -11.83
C THR A 24 29.51 -21.17 -11.28
N PHE A 25 29.79 -21.12 -9.98
CA PHE A 25 30.26 -19.90 -9.33
C PHE A 25 31.73 -19.61 -9.63
N LYS A 26 32.04 -18.32 -9.83
CA LYS A 26 33.42 -17.87 -10.06
C LYS A 26 34.21 -17.92 -8.75
N GLU A 27 35.41 -18.50 -8.81
CA GLU A 27 36.38 -18.49 -7.70
C GLU A 27 36.73 -17.05 -7.27
N GLY A 28 36.98 -16.86 -5.98
CA GLY A 28 37.35 -15.56 -5.41
C GLY A 28 36.20 -14.58 -5.18
N LYS A 29 34.94 -15.02 -5.30
CA LYS A 29 33.75 -14.21 -4.96
C LYS A 29 32.96 -14.81 -3.80
N GLU A 30 32.40 -13.96 -2.97
CA GLU A 30 31.50 -14.35 -1.88
C GLU A 30 30.05 -14.37 -2.36
N TYR A 31 29.30 -15.39 -1.95
CA TYR A 31 27.89 -15.56 -2.29
C TYR A 31 27.09 -15.79 -0.99
N VAL A 32 25.90 -15.19 -0.91
CA VAL A 32 24.99 -15.33 0.24
C VAL A 32 23.75 -16.09 -0.20
N LEU A 33 23.42 -17.16 0.53
CA LEU A 33 22.17 -17.90 0.37
C LEU A 33 21.19 -17.47 1.47
N THR A 34 19.99 -17.06 1.09
CA THR A 34 18.94 -16.65 2.06
C THR A 34 17.72 -17.53 1.90
N ILE A 35 17.34 -18.21 2.99
CA ILE A 35 16.07 -18.93 3.07
C ILE A 35 15.05 -18.00 3.73
N LYS A 36 13.94 -17.73 3.06
CA LYS A 36 12.80 -16.99 3.61
C LYS A 36 11.57 -17.84 3.44
N GLN A 37 10.69 -17.81 4.45
CA GLN A 37 9.35 -18.34 4.28
C GLN A 37 8.64 -17.50 3.20
N GLU A 38 8.12 -18.16 2.16
CA GLU A 38 7.27 -17.50 1.18
C GLU A 38 5.94 -17.17 1.90
N MET A 39 5.88 -15.95 2.43
CA MET A 39 4.61 -15.35 2.80
C MET A 39 3.88 -15.09 1.49
N LYS A 40 2.63 -15.57 1.36
CA LYS A 40 1.79 -15.16 0.23
C LYS A 40 1.87 -13.63 0.17
N LYS A 41 2.27 -13.08 -0.98
CA LYS A 41 2.03 -11.64 -1.23
C LYS A 41 0.60 -11.38 -0.82
N ARG A 42 0.36 -10.33 -0.02
CA ARG A 42 -1.00 -9.87 0.34
C ARG A 42 -1.86 -10.04 -0.89
N SER A 43 -3.03 -10.68 -0.77
CA SER A 43 -3.96 -10.73 -1.91
C SER A 43 -4.11 -9.30 -2.44
N ASN A 44 -3.79 -9.10 -3.72
CA ASN A 44 -3.99 -7.80 -4.36
C ASN A 44 -5.46 -7.58 -4.68
N ASP A 45 -6.34 -8.52 -4.35
CA ASP A 45 -7.71 -8.53 -4.84
C ASP A 45 -8.53 -7.40 -4.18
N ALA A 46 -8.30 -7.11 -2.89
CA ALA A 46 -8.93 -5.97 -2.22
C ALA A 46 -8.44 -4.61 -2.75
N ASN A 47 -7.14 -4.48 -3.02
CA ASN A 47 -6.57 -3.26 -3.63
C ASN A 47 -7.04 -3.10 -5.08
N ALA A 48 -7.04 -4.17 -5.86
CA ALA A 48 -7.51 -4.19 -7.24
C ALA A 48 -9.00 -3.86 -7.32
N TYR A 49 -9.79 -4.40 -6.38
CA TYR A 49 -11.21 -4.06 -6.26
C TYR A 49 -11.41 -2.58 -5.97
N TYR A 50 -10.66 -2.00 -5.02
CA TYR A 50 -10.69 -0.57 -4.74
C TYR A 50 -10.42 0.26 -6.01
N TRP A 51 -9.34 -0.05 -6.74
CA TRP A 51 -9.03 0.65 -7.99
C TRP A 51 -10.11 0.50 -9.07
N THR A 52 -10.76 -0.67 -9.13
CA THR A 52 -11.89 -0.91 -10.04
C THR A 52 -13.08 -0.01 -9.71
N LEU A 53 -13.36 0.20 -8.41
CA LEU A 53 -14.40 1.15 -7.99
C LEU A 53 -14.03 2.58 -8.37
N LEU A 54 -12.76 2.98 -8.21
CA LEU A 54 -12.29 4.32 -8.60
C LEU A 54 -12.44 4.59 -10.10
N ASP A 55 -12.20 3.59 -10.94
CA ASP A 55 -12.42 3.73 -12.39
C ASP A 55 -13.90 4.00 -12.69
N LYS A 56 -14.82 3.26 -12.05
CA LYS A 56 -16.27 3.52 -12.17
C LYS A 56 -16.66 4.91 -11.65
N LEU A 57 -16.09 5.35 -10.52
CA LEU A 57 -16.34 6.67 -9.95
C LEU A 57 -15.85 7.80 -10.86
N THR A 58 -14.64 7.64 -11.42
CA THR A 58 -14.04 8.59 -12.38
C THR A 58 -14.96 8.81 -13.58
N GLU A 59 -15.53 7.74 -14.14
CA GLU A 59 -16.44 7.83 -15.28
C GLU A 59 -17.71 8.65 -14.98
N LYS A 60 -18.24 8.53 -13.76
CA LYS A 60 -19.47 9.20 -13.32
C LYS A 60 -19.24 10.63 -12.82
N MET A 61 -18.24 10.84 -11.97
CA MET A 61 -17.95 12.14 -11.34
C MET A 61 -17.16 13.08 -12.23
N LYS A 62 -16.50 12.55 -13.28
CA LYS A 62 -15.56 13.32 -14.13
C LYS A 62 -14.39 13.93 -13.35
N LEU A 63 -14.03 13.32 -12.22
CA LEU A 63 -12.84 13.66 -11.45
C LEU A 63 -11.73 12.64 -11.72
N PRO A 64 -10.44 13.04 -11.76
CA PRO A 64 -9.34 12.11 -11.87
C PRO A 64 -9.33 11.10 -10.71
N LYS A 65 -9.01 9.83 -11.03
CA LYS A 65 -8.88 8.77 -10.01
C LYS A 65 -7.95 9.14 -8.86
N GLU A 66 -6.89 9.90 -9.16
CA GLU A 66 -5.92 10.34 -8.15
C GLU A 66 -6.53 11.33 -7.16
N GLU A 67 -7.41 12.24 -7.61
CA GLU A 67 -8.08 13.18 -6.72
C GLU A 67 -9.04 12.45 -5.78
N ILE A 68 -9.87 11.55 -6.33
CA ILE A 68 -10.79 10.71 -5.55
C ILE A 68 -10.00 9.89 -4.52
N TYR A 69 -8.89 9.28 -4.94
CA TYR A 69 -8.01 8.53 -4.04
C TYR A 69 -7.46 9.38 -2.90
N LYS A 70 -6.93 10.57 -3.21
CA LYS A 70 -6.38 11.50 -2.20
C LYS A 70 -7.45 12.03 -1.24
N MET A 71 -8.70 12.20 -1.70
CA MET A 71 -9.83 12.54 -0.84
C MET A 71 -10.16 11.39 0.11
N HIS A 72 -10.23 10.16 -0.40
CA HIS A 72 -10.45 8.98 0.44
C HIS A 72 -9.36 8.81 1.50
N ILE A 73 -8.08 8.99 1.15
CA ILE A 73 -6.98 8.91 2.12
C ILE A 73 -7.19 9.88 3.28
N ARG A 74 -7.59 11.13 3.03
CA ARG A 74 -7.82 12.11 4.10
C ARG A 74 -8.94 11.72 5.07
N ASN A 75 -9.89 10.92 4.61
CA ASN A 75 -11.06 10.48 5.37
C ASN A 75 -10.84 9.17 6.14
N ILE A 76 -9.62 8.59 6.13
CA ILE A 76 -9.31 7.40 6.92
C ILE A 76 -8.91 7.77 8.34
N GLY A 77 -9.54 7.13 9.33
CA GLY A 77 -9.20 7.33 10.73
C GLY A 77 -7.81 6.77 11.10
N GLY A 78 -7.03 7.57 11.84
CA GLY A 78 -5.74 7.14 12.41
C GLY A 78 -4.63 6.91 11.38
N ASN A 79 -4.72 7.51 10.20
CA ASN A 79 -3.72 7.40 9.14
C ASN A 79 -2.84 8.65 8.99
N ASN A 80 -2.75 9.52 9.99
CA ASN A 80 -1.99 10.76 9.88
C ASN A 80 -1.20 11.10 11.13
N GLN A 81 -0.22 11.98 10.96
CA GLN A 81 0.50 12.67 12.03
C GLN A 81 0.57 14.16 11.73
N VAL A 82 0.45 14.98 12.77
CA VAL A 82 0.61 16.44 12.66
C VAL A 82 1.99 16.81 13.16
N VAL A 83 2.73 17.56 12.34
CA VAL A 83 4.07 18.06 12.67
C VAL A 83 4.13 19.58 12.51
N CYS A 84 4.96 20.23 13.32
CA CYS A 84 5.26 21.65 13.20
C CYS A 84 6.68 21.80 12.64
N VAL A 85 6.83 22.60 11.58
CA VAL A 85 8.03 22.63 10.74
C VAL A 85 8.42 24.08 10.52
N VAL A 86 9.71 24.39 10.59
CA VAL A 86 10.21 25.73 10.21
C VAL A 86 9.94 25.98 8.73
N ASN A 87 9.55 27.20 8.37
CA ASN A 87 9.09 27.53 7.02
C ASN A 87 10.13 27.16 5.93
N ASP A 88 11.42 27.37 6.21
CA ASP A 88 12.51 27.05 5.29
C ASP A 88 12.64 25.54 4.96
N ALA A 89 12.10 24.66 5.81
CA ALA A 89 12.15 23.20 5.62
C ALA A 89 10.83 22.62 5.07
N LEU A 90 9.80 23.45 4.90
CA LEU A 90 8.44 23.00 4.55
C LEU A 90 8.40 22.27 3.21
N ASP A 91 8.92 22.88 2.15
CA ASP A 91 8.88 22.31 0.80
C ASP A 91 9.66 20.99 0.70
N LYS A 92 10.79 20.90 1.42
CA LYS A 92 11.60 19.68 1.48
C LYS A 92 10.85 18.56 2.17
N LEU A 93 10.11 18.86 3.24
CA LEU A 93 9.28 17.87 3.93
C LEU A 93 8.15 17.38 3.01
N ILE A 94 7.39 18.30 2.40
CA ILE A 94 6.25 17.96 1.54
C ILE A 94 6.72 17.11 0.35
N SER A 95 7.76 17.56 -0.35
CA SER A 95 8.33 16.83 -1.48
C SER A 95 8.86 15.45 -1.06
N GLY A 96 9.58 15.37 0.06
CA GLY A 96 10.08 14.11 0.60
C GLY A 96 8.96 13.14 1.00
N TRP A 97 7.84 13.66 1.51
CA TRP A 97 6.67 12.85 1.85
C TRP A 97 5.99 12.27 0.61
N HIS A 98 5.76 13.11 -0.39
CA HIS A 98 5.09 12.73 -1.65
C HIS A 98 5.90 11.71 -2.47
N HIS A 99 7.23 11.64 -2.31
CA HIS A 99 8.08 10.64 -2.97
C HIS A 99 7.70 9.19 -2.64
N ASN A 100 7.01 8.94 -1.52
CA ASN A 100 6.58 7.60 -1.13
C ASN A 100 5.39 7.07 -1.96
N GLY A 101 4.76 7.92 -2.78
CA GLY A 101 3.72 7.55 -3.75
C GLY A 101 2.46 8.41 -3.66
N ILE A 102 1.54 8.24 -4.62
CA ILE A 102 0.34 9.08 -4.80
C ILE A 102 -0.60 9.16 -3.59
N GLY A 103 -0.54 8.18 -2.68
CA GLY A 103 -1.37 8.13 -1.48
C GLY A 103 -0.76 8.86 -0.27
N TRP A 104 0.46 9.36 -0.38
CA TRP A 104 1.13 10.10 0.67
C TRP A 104 0.81 11.57 0.46
N VAL A 105 -0.21 12.07 1.16
CA VAL A 105 -0.72 13.44 0.98
C VAL A 105 -0.40 14.29 2.20
N THR A 106 -0.36 15.60 1.96
CA THR A 106 -0.13 16.60 3.00
C THR A 106 -1.21 17.67 2.94
N ASP A 107 -1.60 18.19 4.10
CA ASP A 107 -2.41 19.39 4.25
C ASP A 107 -1.68 20.36 5.18
N VAL A 108 -1.70 21.65 4.86
CA VAL A 108 -0.90 22.69 5.53
C VAL A 108 -1.82 23.69 6.20
N PHE A 109 -1.48 24.11 7.42
CA PHE A 109 -2.22 25.14 8.15
C PHE A 109 -1.32 25.94 9.09
N ASP A 110 -1.79 27.11 9.49
CA ASP A 110 -0.99 28.06 10.27
C ASP A 110 -0.55 27.49 11.61
N SER A 111 0.69 27.81 11.99
CA SER A 111 1.20 27.56 13.34
C SER A 111 1.00 28.77 14.24
N LYS A 112 0.85 28.50 15.54
CA LYS A 112 0.91 29.55 16.58
C LYS A 112 2.35 29.99 16.87
N LEU A 113 3.35 29.21 16.41
CA LEU A 113 4.76 29.51 16.57
C LEU A 113 5.25 30.33 15.38
N GLU A 114 5.90 31.46 15.66
CA GLU A 114 6.45 32.32 14.63
C GLU A 114 7.55 31.59 13.83
N GLY A 115 7.54 31.79 12.51
CA GLY A 115 8.49 31.12 11.59
C GLY A 115 8.23 29.63 11.36
N CYS A 116 7.11 29.09 11.86
CA CYS A 116 6.73 27.69 11.68
C CYS A 116 5.38 27.54 10.98
N THR A 117 5.17 26.37 10.38
CA THR A 117 3.94 25.95 9.72
C THR A 117 3.58 24.54 10.18
N ASN A 118 2.29 24.28 10.42
CA ASN A 118 1.82 22.94 10.75
C ASN A 118 1.48 22.16 9.47
N VAL A 119 1.84 20.88 9.44
CA VAL A 119 1.59 19.98 8.33
C VAL A 119 0.94 18.71 8.85
N ILE A 120 -0.20 18.34 8.27
CA ILE A 120 -0.80 17.02 8.43
C ILE A 120 -0.16 16.10 7.40
N LEU A 121 0.48 15.04 7.86
CA LEU A 121 1.12 14.02 7.04
C LEU A 121 0.23 12.77 7.02
N TYR A 122 -0.43 12.50 5.90
CA TYR A 122 -1.25 11.30 5.72
C TYR A 122 -0.42 10.17 5.12
N TYR A 123 -0.53 8.98 5.70
CA TYR A 123 0.11 7.77 5.19
C TYR A 123 -0.69 7.17 4.03
N GLY A 124 0.00 6.72 2.98
CA GLY A 124 -0.64 6.04 1.86
C GLY A 124 -1.14 4.64 2.20
N SER A 125 -2.12 4.14 1.44
CA SER A 125 -2.78 2.85 1.72
C SER A 125 -1.87 1.62 1.66
N SER A 126 -0.64 1.76 1.16
CA SER A 126 0.38 0.70 1.20
C SER A 126 0.80 0.33 2.64
N THR A 127 0.62 1.24 3.60
CA THR A 127 0.93 1.06 5.02
C THR A 127 -0.25 0.57 5.85
N TYR A 128 -1.45 0.49 5.27
CA TYR A 128 -2.67 0.25 6.02
C TYR A 128 -2.75 -1.14 6.64
N ASN A 129 -3.32 -1.18 7.84
CA ASN A 129 -3.80 -2.42 8.43
C ASN A 129 -5.15 -2.84 7.82
N THR A 130 -5.65 -4.01 8.22
CA THR A 130 -6.91 -4.58 7.70
C THR A 130 -8.10 -3.65 7.90
N LYS A 131 -8.20 -3.04 9.08
CA LYS A 131 -9.28 -2.10 9.40
C LYS A 131 -9.23 -0.89 8.47
N GLN A 132 -8.06 -0.26 8.33
CA GLN A 132 -7.89 0.91 7.47
C GLN A 132 -8.15 0.58 5.99
N MET A 133 -7.77 -0.62 5.52
CA MET A 133 -8.10 -1.04 4.16
C MET A 133 -9.61 -1.29 3.99
N SER A 134 -10.26 -1.89 4.99
CA SER A 134 -11.73 -2.06 5.00
C SER A 134 -12.43 -0.70 4.91
N ASP A 135 -12.03 0.26 5.75
CA ASP A 135 -12.56 1.62 5.74
C ASP A 135 -12.37 2.29 4.36
N LEU A 136 -11.19 2.11 3.74
CA LEU A 136 -10.91 2.65 2.41
C LEU A 136 -11.84 2.08 1.32
N ILE A 137 -12.09 0.77 1.34
CA ILE A 137 -13.01 0.13 0.38
C ILE A 137 -14.45 0.58 0.66
N ASN A 138 -14.83 0.69 1.93
CA ASN A 138 -16.18 1.12 2.31
C ASN A 138 -16.47 2.55 1.82
N LEU A 139 -15.51 3.48 1.93
CA LEU A 139 -15.65 4.83 1.37
C LEU A 139 -15.95 4.78 -0.14
N ALA A 140 -15.17 4.01 -0.91
CA ALA A 140 -15.41 3.88 -2.35
C ALA A 140 -16.75 3.19 -2.69
N VAL A 141 -17.19 2.24 -1.86
CA VAL A 141 -18.49 1.58 -2.00
C VAL A 141 -19.64 2.53 -1.70
N GLU A 142 -19.51 3.38 -0.67
CA GLU A 142 -20.50 4.41 -0.33
C GLU A 142 -20.63 5.44 -1.45
N ASP A 143 -19.52 5.93 -1.99
CA ASP A 143 -19.51 6.82 -3.15
C ASP A 143 -20.16 6.16 -4.37
N CYS A 144 -19.86 4.88 -4.62
CA CYS A 144 -20.49 4.14 -5.71
C CYS A 144 -22.00 4.04 -5.52
N ARG A 145 -22.46 3.71 -4.31
CA ARG A 145 -23.89 3.62 -3.98
C ARG A 145 -24.61 4.95 -4.15
N ALA A 146 -24.00 6.06 -3.71
CA ALA A 146 -24.55 7.40 -3.88
C ALA A 146 -24.79 7.76 -5.36
N LEU A 147 -24.00 7.18 -6.27
CA LEU A 147 -24.10 7.38 -7.71
C LEU A 147 -24.83 6.24 -8.45
N ASN A 148 -25.50 5.35 -7.71
CA ASN A 148 -26.19 4.16 -8.24
C ASN A 148 -25.29 3.24 -9.08
N ILE A 149 -24.02 3.10 -8.67
CA ILE A 149 -23.06 2.17 -9.26
C ILE A 149 -23.10 0.84 -8.49
N GLU A 150 -23.25 -0.26 -9.22
CA GLU A 150 -23.24 -1.60 -8.62
C GLU A 150 -21.85 -1.97 -8.09
N THR A 151 -21.84 -2.44 -6.84
CA THR A 151 -20.68 -2.93 -6.10
C THR A 151 -20.87 -4.40 -5.75
N LEU A 152 -19.78 -5.10 -5.44
CA LEU A 152 -19.87 -6.45 -4.88
C LEU A 152 -20.72 -6.46 -3.60
N PRO A 153 -21.39 -7.58 -3.31
CA PRO A 153 -22.14 -7.71 -2.07
C PRO A 153 -21.20 -7.70 -0.85
N PRO A 154 -21.67 -7.28 0.34
CA PRO A 154 -20.82 -7.12 1.52
C PRO A 154 -19.98 -8.36 1.89
N TYR A 155 -20.55 -9.56 1.72
CA TYR A 155 -19.85 -10.82 2.03
C TYR A 155 -18.64 -11.09 1.11
N GLU A 156 -18.68 -10.63 -0.15
CA GLU A 156 -17.54 -10.77 -1.07
C GLU A 156 -16.46 -9.74 -0.74
N ILE A 157 -16.86 -8.52 -0.39
CA ILE A 157 -15.93 -7.47 0.04
C ILE A 157 -15.17 -7.93 1.29
N GLU A 158 -15.87 -8.49 2.28
CA GLU A 158 -15.25 -9.02 3.50
C GLU A 158 -14.25 -10.15 3.18
N LYS A 159 -14.61 -11.04 2.26
CA LYS A 159 -13.71 -12.12 1.80
C LYS A 159 -12.42 -11.57 1.19
N LEU A 160 -12.50 -10.51 0.37
CA LEU A 160 -11.33 -9.86 -0.22
C LEU A 160 -10.42 -9.25 0.86
N ILE A 161 -11.01 -8.58 1.86
CA ILE A 161 -10.28 -7.97 2.97
C ILE A 161 -9.57 -9.05 3.83
N MET A 162 -10.26 -10.13 4.19
CA MET A 162 -9.66 -11.22 4.95
C MET A 162 -8.52 -11.94 4.22
N MET A 163 -8.56 -11.98 2.88
CA MET A 163 -7.48 -12.55 2.07
C MET A 163 -6.20 -11.71 2.12
N GLN A 164 -6.26 -10.41 2.46
CA GLN A 164 -5.07 -9.60 2.69
C GLN A 164 -4.37 -9.94 4.01
N GLU A 165 -5.09 -10.37 5.05
CA GLU A 165 -4.52 -10.66 6.37
C GLU A 165 -3.63 -11.90 6.36
N LYS A 166 -4.00 -12.92 5.59
CA LYS A 166 -3.30 -14.21 5.52
C LYS A 166 -1.90 -14.14 4.89
N GLY A 167 -1.45 -12.95 4.51
CA GLY A 167 -0.08 -12.67 4.06
C GLY A 167 0.83 -12.01 5.11
N LYS A 168 0.37 -11.85 6.37
CA LYS A 168 1.15 -11.35 7.51
C LYS A 168 1.80 -12.45 8.32
#